data_AF-A0A8H7NS55-F1
#
_entry.id   AF-A0A8H7NS55-F1
#
_cell.length_a   1.000
_cell.length_b   1.000
_cell.length_c   1.000
_cell.angle_alpha   90.00
_cell.angle_beta   90.00
_cell.angle_gamma   90.00
#
_symmetry.space_group_name_H-M   'P 1'
#
loop_
_entity.id
_entity.type
_entity.pdbx_description
1 polymer ?
#
loop_
_entity_poly.entity_id
_entity_poly.type
_entity_poly.pdbx_seq_one_letter_code
_entity_poly.pdbx_strand_id
1 'polypeptide(L)'
;MDEIHTYGFIPNGGRIYYLDRSQPPMFTRMVADYVAETNDTSVLARAVPSIENELQWWMNNRSVSVTSSYTGKTYTMFHYSVNNSAPRPESYIDDYSTAFDPTLPSLSESGRSALYAELASGAETGWDYSSRYSAQPLAGGTNNTNPTLRTLNVRNIIPIDLNSILYKAHTLAADMYTSSGNSSAAATHLAVAASLREGILDLFWDSSKLAFYDYNLTSNARNDLYSAATFYPLWNGIIPDEVLESTENAFGFFAGLNLVLNRYNGTMPVTFLETGLQWDAPNTWPPHQYIILEALKALPSNITTSALPTPPSNSSTYALVPEGQISVAEDALPGQPIGGAGKNATKVGPAADISRLDGTVVNGGNATAGEGWAHALQRELANRYFASALCSWHATGGSIPGYLPRLSDQELNVTQSINNTGNMFEKFNITDVDSSGSGGEYTVQAGFGWTNGVVLWIASNYGQELVTPDCPDLLTITGASGGATKSAAVSAYARPSLAMLVALIVIAITNSLA
;
A
#
# COMPACT_ATOMS: atom_id res chain seq x y z
N MET A 1 13.26 12.59 -16.14
CA MET A 1 14.08 13.70 -16.69
C MET A 1 13.36 14.49 -17.77
N ASP A 2 12.96 13.87 -18.90
CA ASP A 2 12.28 14.59 -20.00
C ASP A 2 10.95 15.24 -19.56
N GLU A 3 10.17 14.53 -18.74
CA GLU A 3 8.92 15.05 -18.17
C GLU A 3 9.18 16.27 -17.27
N ILE A 4 10.16 16.21 -16.37
CA ILE A 4 10.54 17.36 -15.53
C ILE A 4 11.02 18.54 -16.39
N HIS A 5 11.79 18.28 -17.45
CA HIS A 5 12.24 19.34 -18.34
C HIS A 5 11.07 20.03 -19.07
N THR A 6 10.06 19.26 -19.46
CA THR A 6 8.95 19.76 -20.28
C THR A 6 7.83 20.37 -19.43
N TYR A 7 7.54 19.78 -18.26
CA TYR A 7 6.39 20.10 -17.43
C TYR A 7 6.76 20.67 -16.05
N GLY A 8 8.03 20.60 -15.65
CA GLY A 8 8.52 21.07 -14.34
C GLY A 8 8.43 20.03 -13.22
N PHE A 9 7.75 18.90 -13.44
CA PHE A 9 7.57 17.81 -12.49
C PHE A 9 7.30 16.50 -13.25
N ILE A 10 7.19 15.37 -12.54
CA ILE A 10 6.73 14.10 -13.10
C ILE A 10 5.21 14.00 -12.96
N PRO A 11 4.43 14.02 -14.05
CA PRO A 11 2.99 13.80 -13.99
C PRO A 11 2.66 12.40 -13.48
N ASN A 12 1.46 12.23 -12.91
CA ASN A 12 0.95 10.94 -12.43
C ASN A 12 1.13 9.79 -13.45
N GLY A 13 0.98 10.09 -14.74
CA GLY A 13 1.39 9.21 -15.83
C GLY A 13 1.52 9.97 -17.16
N GLY A 14 1.97 9.28 -18.21
CA GLY A 14 2.23 9.86 -19.54
C GLY A 14 0.98 10.24 -20.36
N ARG A 15 0.06 11.03 -19.80
CA ARG A 15 -1.19 11.47 -20.42
C ARG A 15 -1.46 12.94 -20.10
N ILE A 16 -2.08 13.66 -21.05
CA ILE A 16 -2.33 15.12 -20.94
C ILE A 16 -3.20 15.46 -19.72
N TYR A 17 -4.17 14.61 -19.38
CA TYR A 17 -5.08 14.85 -18.24
C TYR A 17 -4.43 14.65 -16.87
N TYR A 18 -3.14 14.29 -16.81
CA TYR A 18 -2.34 14.24 -15.58
C TYR A 18 -1.42 15.44 -15.40
N LEU A 19 -1.42 16.42 -16.31
CA LEU A 19 -0.56 17.61 -16.20
C LEU A 19 -0.96 18.58 -15.08
N ASP A 20 -1.99 18.27 -14.30
CA ASP A 20 -2.41 18.98 -13.10
C ASP A 20 -1.93 18.32 -11.79
N ARG A 21 -1.39 17.09 -11.84
CA ARG A 21 -1.05 16.30 -10.65
C ARG A 21 0.14 15.36 -10.83
N SER A 22 0.90 15.19 -9.75
CA SER A 22 2.07 14.33 -9.67
C SER A 22 1.71 12.91 -9.14
N GLN A 23 2.70 12.23 -8.57
CA GLN A 23 2.62 11.02 -7.76
C GLN A 23 3.73 11.04 -6.67
N PRO A 24 3.79 10.08 -5.73
CA PRO A 24 4.89 10.01 -4.75
C PRO A 24 6.29 10.13 -5.42
N PRO A 25 7.13 11.12 -5.03
CA PRO A 25 8.27 11.56 -5.85
C PRO A 25 9.51 10.67 -5.70
N MET A 26 9.56 9.61 -6.50
CA MET A 26 10.61 8.59 -6.44
C MET A 26 11.85 8.87 -7.31
N PHE A 27 11.84 9.92 -8.13
CA PHE A 27 12.88 10.17 -9.14
C PHE A 27 14.29 10.31 -8.57
N THR A 28 14.46 11.07 -7.49
CA THR A 28 15.79 11.25 -6.86
C THR A 28 16.36 9.91 -6.39
N ARG A 29 15.51 9.04 -5.83
CA ARG A 29 15.88 7.69 -5.44
C ARG A 29 16.18 6.80 -6.65
N MET A 30 15.37 6.85 -7.70
CA MET A 30 15.66 6.11 -8.94
C MET A 30 17.03 6.46 -9.52
N VAL A 31 17.42 7.74 -9.52
CA VAL A 31 18.75 8.17 -9.95
C VAL A 31 19.84 7.63 -9.03
N ALA A 32 19.65 7.73 -7.70
CA ALA A 32 20.61 7.24 -6.74
C ALA A 32 20.83 5.72 -6.87
N ASP A 33 19.75 4.95 -6.97
CA ASP A 33 19.79 3.49 -7.10
C ASP A 33 20.44 3.09 -8.43
N TYR A 34 20.14 3.80 -9.53
CA TYR A 34 20.80 3.58 -10.82
C TYR A 34 22.33 3.79 -10.74
N VAL A 35 22.77 4.89 -10.11
CA VAL A 35 24.21 5.18 -9.95
C VAL A 35 24.88 4.15 -9.05
N ALA A 36 24.22 3.76 -7.95
CA ALA A 36 24.75 2.76 -7.02
C ALA A 36 24.95 1.40 -7.70
N GLU A 37 24.02 0.98 -8.56
CA GLU A 37 24.09 -0.31 -9.26
C GLU A 37 25.07 -0.28 -10.45
N THR A 38 25.06 0.79 -11.24
CA THR A 38 25.82 0.85 -12.51
C THR A 38 27.19 1.49 -12.38
N ASN A 39 27.46 2.21 -11.29
CA ASN A 39 28.59 3.13 -11.13
C ASN A 39 28.67 4.23 -12.21
N ASP A 40 27.61 4.44 -13.01
CA ASP A 40 27.60 5.49 -14.04
C ASP A 40 27.23 6.85 -13.43
N THR A 41 28.24 7.60 -13.00
CA THR A 41 28.05 8.97 -12.49
C THR A 41 27.84 10.00 -13.60
N SER A 42 28.00 9.65 -14.88
CA SER A 42 27.83 10.60 -15.99
C SER A 42 26.38 11.09 -16.11
N VAL A 43 25.42 10.26 -15.70
CA VAL A 43 24.00 10.60 -15.64
C VAL A 43 23.71 11.80 -14.74
N LEU A 44 24.54 12.02 -13.70
CA LEU A 44 24.32 13.06 -12.69
C LEU A 44 24.37 14.47 -13.29
N ALA A 45 25.15 14.68 -14.36
CA ALA A 45 25.23 15.96 -15.05
C ALA A 45 23.87 16.45 -15.58
N ARG A 46 22.99 15.52 -15.95
CA ARG A 46 21.61 15.79 -16.40
C ARG A 46 20.58 15.60 -15.29
N ALA A 47 20.81 14.62 -14.42
CA ALA A 47 19.86 14.25 -13.39
C ALA A 47 19.79 15.28 -12.26
N VAL A 48 20.92 15.78 -11.75
CA VAL A 48 20.93 16.73 -10.62
C VAL A 48 20.12 18.00 -10.90
N PRO A 49 20.28 18.69 -12.06
CA PRO A 49 19.40 19.82 -12.38
C PRO A 49 17.91 19.46 -12.46
N SER A 50 17.58 18.24 -12.90
CA SER A 50 16.19 17.77 -12.92
C SER A 50 15.66 17.50 -11.51
N ILE A 51 16.50 16.95 -10.62
CA ILE A 51 16.18 16.74 -9.21
C ILE A 51 15.87 18.08 -8.54
N GLU A 52 16.70 19.10 -8.75
CA GLU A 52 16.44 20.46 -8.24
C GLU A 52 15.09 21.00 -8.71
N ASN A 53 14.80 20.89 -10.00
CA ASN A 53 13.55 21.40 -10.56
C ASN A 53 12.33 20.72 -9.93
N GLU A 54 12.37 19.40 -9.75
CA GLU A 54 11.26 18.67 -9.15
C GLU A 54 11.12 18.99 -7.65
N LEU A 55 12.21 19.04 -6.88
CA LEU A 55 12.17 19.41 -5.47
C LEU A 55 11.65 20.84 -5.27
N GLN A 56 12.04 21.77 -6.14
CA GLN A 56 11.48 23.12 -6.16
C GLN A 56 10.00 23.14 -6.54
N TRP A 57 9.56 22.27 -7.45
CA TRP A 57 8.14 22.15 -7.76
C TRP A 57 7.34 21.70 -6.53
N TRP A 58 7.81 20.69 -5.78
CA TRP A 58 7.17 20.25 -4.53
C TRP A 58 7.15 21.38 -3.50
N MET A 59 8.26 22.10 -3.34
CA MET A 59 8.34 23.26 -2.44
C MET A 59 7.32 24.34 -2.80
N ASN A 60 7.21 24.69 -4.08
CA ASN A 60 6.35 25.79 -4.53
C ASN A 60 4.87 25.43 -4.56
N ASN A 61 4.53 24.16 -4.83
CA ASN A 61 3.15 23.77 -5.15
C ASN A 61 2.49 22.88 -4.09
N ARG A 62 3.27 22.28 -3.19
CA ARG A 62 2.81 21.25 -2.27
C ARG A 62 3.33 21.43 -0.85
N SER A 63 4.08 22.50 -0.56
CA SER A 63 4.50 22.80 0.81
C SER A 63 3.45 23.63 1.57
N VAL A 64 3.39 23.41 2.87
CA VAL A 64 2.51 24.10 3.81
C VAL A 64 3.23 24.29 5.15
N SER A 65 2.98 25.43 5.79
CA SER A 65 3.49 25.72 7.13
C SER A 65 2.57 25.10 8.18
N VAL A 66 3.10 24.20 9.01
CA VAL A 66 2.34 23.45 10.01
C VAL A 66 2.91 23.72 11.39
N THR A 67 2.08 24.24 12.29
CA THR A 67 2.44 24.42 13.71
C THR A 67 2.00 23.19 14.49
N SER A 68 2.96 22.48 15.10
CA SER A 68 2.70 21.31 15.92
C SER A 68 1.84 21.68 17.13
N SER A 69 0.73 20.97 17.31
CA SER A 69 -0.08 21.04 18.53
C SER A 69 0.59 20.42 19.74
N TYR A 70 1.67 19.67 19.55
CA TYR A 70 2.41 18.97 20.61
C TYR A 70 3.55 19.82 21.18
N THR A 71 4.30 20.53 20.33
CA THR A 71 5.49 21.30 20.75
C THR A 71 5.36 22.81 20.51
N GLY A 72 4.39 23.25 19.71
CA GLY A 72 4.26 24.65 19.27
C GLY A 72 5.29 25.09 18.22
N LYS A 73 6.19 24.21 17.77
CA LYS A 73 7.13 24.51 16.68
C LYS A 73 6.42 24.50 15.33
N THR A 74 6.89 25.35 14.41
CA THR A 74 6.38 25.43 13.04
C THR A 74 7.37 24.81 12.07
N TYR A 75 6.88 23.94 11.21
CA TYR A 75 7.66 23.25 10.19
C TYR A 75 7.07 23.46 8.80
N THR A 76 7.92 23.44 7.78
CA THR A 76 7.48 23.29 6.40
C THR A 76 7.31 21.81 6.10
N MET A 77 6.06 21.40 5.86
CA MET A 77 5.68 20.03 5.51
C MET A 77 5.01 20.00 4.14
N PHE A 78 4.80 18.80 3.60
CA PHE A 78 4.23 18.61 2.28
C PHE A 78 2.91 17.84 2.34
N HIS A 79 1.97 18.19 1.47
CA HIS A 79 0.70 17.49 1.29
C HIS A 79 0.38 17.30 -0.20
N TYR A 80 -0.52 16.38 -0.52
CA TYR A 80 -1.08 16.25 -1.87
C TYR A 80 -2.25 17.21 -2.01
N SER A 81 -2.23 18.05 -3.05
CA SER A 81 -3.23 19.10 -3.24
C SER A 81 -3.36 19.53 -4.68
N VAL A 82 -4.26 18.85 -5.39
CA VAL A 82 -4.58 19.12 -6.79
C VAL A 82 -5.67 20.17 -6.88
N ASN A 83 -5.44 21.17 -7.75
CA ASN A 83 -6.46 22.14 -8.11
C ASN A 83 -7.31 21.58 -9.25
N ASN A 84 -8.46 21.02 -8.91
CA ASN A 84 -9.40 20.47 -9.88
C ASN A 84 -10.85 20.80 -9.46
N SER A 85 -11.69 21.16 -10.41
CA SER A 85 -13.08 21.58 -10.17
C SER A 85 -14.11 20.80 -10.99
N ALA A 86 -13.68 19.76 -11.69
CA ALA A 86 -14.50 18.94 -12.57
C ALA A 86 -14.15 17.46 -12.42
N PRO A 87 -15.03 16.53 -12.87
CA PRO A 87 -14.69 15.11 -12.89
C PRO A 87 -13.37 14.87 -13.63
N ARG A 88 -12.52 13.98 -13.09
CA ARG A 88 -11.28 13.55 -13.73
C ARG A 88 -11.60 12.94 -15.10
N PRO A 89 -10.91 13.32 -16.20
CA PRO A 89 -11.23 12.81 -17.53
C PRO A 89 -11.19 11.27 -17.64
N GLU A 90 -10.29 10.61 -16.93
CA GLU A 90 -10.13 9.14 -16.94
C GLU A 90 -11.17 8.38 -16.12
N SER A 91 -11.82 9.05 -15.15
CA SER A 91 -12.86 8.47 -14.27
C SER A 91 -14.12 9.35 -14.27
N TYR A 92 -14.46 9.95 -15.42
CA TYR A 92 -15.47 11.02 -15.48
C TYR A 92 -16.82 10.58 -14.90
N ILE A 93 -17.28 9.39 -15.28
CA ILE A 93 -18.59 8.88 -14.86
C ILE A 93 -18.61 8.50 -13.37
N ASP A 94 -17.50 7.99 -12.84
CA ASP A 94 -17.39 7.58 -11.44
C ASP A 94 -17.34 8.80 -10.53
N ASP A 95 -16.53 9.81 -10.87
CA ASP A 95 -16.47 11.09 -10.16
C ASP A 95 -17.82 11.81 -10.22
N TYR A 96 -18.45 11.87 -11.40
CA TYR A 96 -19.79 12.46 -11.56
C TYR A 96 -20.82 11.71 -10.73
N SER A 97 -20.84 10.37 -10.79
CA SER A 97 -21.80 9.55 -10.04
C SER A 97 -21.57 9.67 -8.53
N THR A 98 -20.33 9.80 -8.08
CA THR A 98 -20.01 10.08 -6.67
C THR A 98 -20.59 11.42 -6.26
N ALA A 99 -20.37 12.48 -7.04
CA ALA A 99 -20.85 13.83 -6.74
C ALA A 99 -22.38 14.00 -6.83
N PHE A 100 -23.03 13.20 -7.68
CA PHE A 100 -24.47 13.25 -7.95
C PHE A 100 -25.26 12.03 -7.44
N ASP A 101 -24.65 11.16 -6.63
CA ASP A 101 -25.31 10.03 -5.96
C ASP A 101 -26.64 10.49 -5.32
N PRO A 102 -27.79 9.99 -5.81
CA PRO A 102 -29.11 10.42 -5.36
C PRO A 102 -29.49 9.85 -3.98
N THR A 103 -28.72 8.91 -3.45
CA THR A 103 -28.92 8.31 -2.12
C THR A 103 -28.25 9.14 -1.01
N LEU A 104 -27.41 10.10 -1.37
CA LEU A 104 -26.67 10.97 -0.45
C LEU A 104 -27.15 12.42 -0.56
N PRO A 105 -26.95 13.26 0.50
CA PRO A 105 -27.36 14.66 0.47
C PRO A 105 -26.78 15.43 -0.73
N SER A 106 -27.62 16.22 -1.41
CA SER A 106 -27.19 16.99 -2.58
C SER A 106 -26.06 17.97 -2.22
N LEU A 107 -24.99 17.96 -3.01
CA LEU A 107 -23.89 18.91 -2.87
C LEU A 107 -24.21 20.21 -3.60
N SER A 108 -23.77 21.35 -3.08
CA SER A 108 -23.73 22.62 -3.83
C SER A 108 -22.72 22.56 -4.96
N GLU A 109 -22.71 23.55 -5.86
CA GLU A 109 -21.68 23.65 -6.90
C GLU A 109 -20.26 23.75 -6.32
N SER A 110 -20.09 24.58 -5.29
CA SER A 110 -18.82 24.66 -4.56
C SER A 110 -18.46 23.36 -3.86
N GLY A 111 -19.44 22.65 -3.29
CA GLY A 111 -19.23 21.35 -2.65
C GLY A 111 -18.78 20.27 -3.64
N ARG A 112 -19.38 20.24 -4.85
CA ARG A 112 -18.94 19.32 -5.92
C ARG A 112 -17.54 19.65 -6.41
N SER A 113 -17.24 20.93 -6.63
CA SER A 113 -15.90 21.39 -7.01
C SER A 113 -14.85 20.98 -5.97
N ALA A 114 -15.14 21.18 -4.68
CA ALA A 114 -14.26 20.74 -3.60
C ALA A 114 -14.06 19.21 -3.60
N LEU A 115 -15.13 18.43 -3.79
CA LEU A 115 -15.04 16.96 -3.89
C LEU A 115 -14.14 16.52 -5.06
N TYR A 116 -14.27 17.14 -6.23
CA TYR A 116 -13.40 16.81 -7.37
C TYR A 116 -11.92 17.13 -7.13
N ALA A 117 -11.62 18.17 -6.33
CA ALA A 117 -10.27 18.45 -5.87
C ALA A 117 -9.76 17.34 -4.93
N GLU A 118 -10.59 16.86 -4.00
CA GLU A 118 -10.22 15.74 -3.11
C GLU A 118 -10.00 14.44 -3.89
N LEU A 119 -10.86 14.12 -4.86
CA LEU A 119 -10.72 12.93 -5.71
C LEU A 119 -9.42 12.98 -6.54
N ALA A 120 -9.14 14.12 -7.19
CA ALA A 120 -7.90 14.30 -7.94
C ALA A 120 -6.65 14.28 -7.04
N SER A 121 -6.75 14.85 -5.83
CA SER A 121 -5.67 14.77 -4.83
C SER A 121 -5.48 13.34 -4.33
N GLY A 122 -6.56 12.57 -4.17
CA GLY A 122 -6.52 11.13 -3.88
C GLY A 122 -5.71 10.36 -4.91
N ALA A 123 -5.91 10.63 -6.21
CA ALA A 123 -5.10 10.05 -7.27
C ALA A 123 -3.62 10.49 -7.22
N GLU A 124 -3.31 11.73 -6.82
CA GLU A 124 -1.93 12.21 -6.63
C GLU A 124 -1.19 11.46 -5.51
N THR A 125 -1.92 10.96 -4.50
CA THR A 125 -1.31 10.19 -3.41
C THR A 125 -0.79 8.83 -3.85
N GLY A 126 -1.28 8.31 -4.97
CA GLY A 126 -1.12 6.92 -5.40
C GLY A 126 -1.97 5.93 -4.62
N TRP A 127 -2.81 6.39 -3.68
CA TRP A 127 -3.70 5.58 -2.84
C TRP A 127 -5.19 5.90 -3.11
N ASP A 128 -5.58 6.03 -4.37
CA ASP A 128 -6.94 6.27 -4.85
C ASP A 128 -7.80 4.99 -4.85
N TYR A 129 -8.68 4.72 -3.89
CA TYR A 129 -8.92 5.49 -2.69
C TYR A 129 -8.71 4.64 -1.44
N SER A 130 -8.54 5.34 -0.32
CA SER A 130 -8.31 4.76 1.00
C SER A 130 -9.07 5.54 2.05
N SER A 131 -9.58 4.83 3.06
CA SER A 131 -10.11 5.41 4.29
C SER A 131 -9.08 6.25 5.05
N ARG A 132 -7.77 6.05 4.80
CA ARG A 132 -6.66 6.89 5.30
C ARG A 132 -6.87 8.38 5.07
N TYR A 133 -7.50 8.74 3.96
CA TYR A 133 -7.74 10.13 3.60
C TYR A 133 -9.19 10.57 3.82
N SER A 134 -10.02 9.77 4.50
CA SER A 134 -11.41 10.10 4.77
C SER A 134 -11.56 10.75 6.15
N ALA A 135 -12.32 11.84 6.22
CA ALA A 135 -12.75 12.44 7.49
C ALA A 135 -13.75 11.56 8.26
N GLN A 136 -14.41 10.62 7.58
CA GLN A 136 -15.32 9.65 8.19
C GLN A 136 -15.04 8.26 7.60
N PRO A 137 -14.04 7.54 8.11
CA PRO A 137 -13.78 6.16 7.71
C PRO A 137 -15.01 5.28 7.97
N LEU A 138 -15.57 4.67 6.92
CA LEU A 138 -16.71 3.77 7.02
C LEU A 138 -16.27 2.35 6.68
N ALA A 139 -16.43 1.42 7.62
CA ALA A 139 -16.35 -0.01 7.39
C ALA A 139 -17.74 -0.56 7.05
N GLY A 140 -17.86 -1.50 6.10
CA GLY A 140 -19.18 -2.04 5.75
C GLY A 140 -19.36 -2.64 4.36
N GLY A 141 -18.29 -2.78 3.56
CA GLY A 141 -18.29 -3.64 2.38
C GLY A 141 -18.31 -2.97 1.00
N THR A 142 -18.12 -3.79 -0.03
CA THR A 142 -17.70 -3.44 -1.40
C THR A 142 -18.73 -2.76 -2.30
N ASN A 143 -19.97 -2.62 -1.86
CA ASN A 143 -21.09 -2.33 -2.76
C ASN A 143 -21.53 -0.86 -2.76
N ASN A 144 -20.99 -0.02 -1.86
CA ASN A 144 -21.26 1.42 -1.87
C ASN A 144 -20.11 2.22 -1.23
N THR A 145 -19.16 2.67 -2.06
CA THR A 145 -17.98 3.42 -1.63
C THR A 145 -18.20 4.93 -1.60
N ASN A 146 -19.25 5.43 -2.25
CA ASN A 146 -19.55 6.86 -2.37
C ASN A 146 -19.65 7.61 -1.03
N PRO A 147 -20.25 7.05 0.04
CA PRO A 147 -20.28 7.72 1.35
C PRO A 147 -18.88 8.06 1.86
N THR A 148 -17.91 7.15 1.72
CA THR A 148 -16.51 7.37 2.12
C THR A 148 -15.79 8.31 1.17
N LEU A 149 -16.04 8.20 -0.15
CA LEU A 149 -15.45 9.10 -1.14
C LEU A 149 -15.92 10.55 -0.96
N ARG A 150 -17.18 10.77 -0.57
CA ARG A 150 -17.72 12.11 -0.28
C ARG A 150 -17.16 12.75 0.98
N THR A 151 -16.48 11.98 1.82
CA THR A 151 -15.87 12.46 3.06
C THR A 151 -14.34 12.53 2.97
N LEU A 152 -13.76 12.37 1.78
CA LEU A 152 -12.33 12.60 1.56
C LEU A 152 -11.91 13.99 2.03
N ASN A 153 -10.72 14.06 2.62
CA ASN A 153 -10.09 15.25 3.21
C ASN A 153 -8.59 15.28 2.88
N VAL A 154 -8.19 14.71 1.74
CA VAL A 154 -6.81 14.49 1.30
C VAL A 154 -5.97 15.77 1.46
N ARG A 155 -6.50 16.91 1.03
CA ARG A 155 -5.76 18.18 1.02
C ARG A 155 -5.48 18.75 2.40
N ASN A 156 -6.18 18.29 3.43
CA ASN A 156 -5.92 18.66 4.82
C ASN A 156 -5.14 17.59 5.59
N ILE A 157 -4.69 16.52 4.93
CA ILE A 157 -3.81 15.52 5.52
C ILE A 157 -2.38 15.81 5.08
N ILE A 158 -1.48 15.95 6.05
CA ILE A 158 -0.04 15.91 5.83
C ILE A 158 0.37 14.44 5.94
N PRO A 159 0.76 13.78 4.83
CA PRO A 159 0.91 12.34 4.85
C PRO A 159 2.37 11.94 5.13
N ILE A 160 2.55 10.92 5.98
CA ILE A 160 3.87 10.52 6.49
C ILE A 160 4.78 9.98 5.38
N ASP A 161 4.21 9.27 4.42
CA ASP A 161 4.92 8.71 3.27
C ASP A 161 5.56 9.78 2.38
N LEU A 162 4.80 10.81 1.97
CA LEU A 162 5.32 11.92 1.15
C LEU A 162 6.50 12.63 1.83
N ASN A 163 6.33 12.97 3.10
CA ASN A 163 7.37 13.70 3.84
C ASN A 163 8.62 12.82 4.07
N SER A 164 8.44 11.51 4.26
CA SER A 164 9.55 10.55 4.35
C SER A 164 10.31 10.40 3.03
N ILE A 165 9.61 10.35 1.89
CA ILE A 165 10.22 10.28 0.56
C ILE A 165 11.00 11.56 0.27
N LEU A 166 10.42 12.73 0.55
CA LEU A 166 11.08 14.02 0.32
C LEU A 166 12.29 14.21 1.24
N TYR A 167 12.22 13.79 2.50
CA TYR A 167 13.39 13.72 3.38
C TYR A 167 14.51 12.94 2.70
N LYS A 168 14.21 11.72 2.23
CA LYS A 168 15.23 10.89 1.57
C LYS A 168 15.75 11.51 0.29
N ALA A 169 14.89 12.11 -0.53
CA ALA A 169 15.31 12.81 -1.74
C ALA A 169 16.34 13.91 -1.42
N HIS A 170 16.14 14.70 -0.36
CA HIS A 170 17.14 15.68 0.07
C HIS A 170 18.45 15.01 0.54
N THR A 171 18.40 13.91 1.31
CA THR A 171 19.63 13.20 1.71
C THR A 171 20.42 12.68 0.51
N LEU A 172 19.75 12.10 -0.48
CA LEU A 172 20.38 11.54 -1.68
C LEU A 172 20.93 12.65 -2.59
N ALA A 173 20.21 13.77 -2.74
CA ALA A 173 20.72 14.93 -3.45
C ALA A 173 22.00 15.48 -2.79
N ALA A 174 22.06 15.50 -1.45
CA ALA A 174 23.26 15.90 -0.73
C ALA A 174 24.46 14.96 -1.01
N ASP A 175 24.23 13.65 -1.08
CA ASP A 175 25.26 12.66 -1.43
C ASP A 175 25.78 12.88 -2.88
N MET A 176 24.88 13.16 -3.84
CA MET A 176 25.24 13.48 -5.22
C MET A 176 26.06 14.79 -5.32
N TYR A 177 25.74 15.81 -4.53
CA TYR A 177 26.55 17.03 -4.48
C TYR A 177 27.90 16.83 -3.79
N THR A 178 27.94 16.00 -2.75
CA THR A 178 29.19 15.65 -2.06
C THR A 178 30.13 14.93 -3.02
N SER A 179 29.64 13.96 -3.78
CA SER A 179 30.45 13.21 -4.76
C SER A 179 30.94 14.07 -5.93
N SER A 180 30.23 15.16 -6.28
CA SER A 180 30.66 16.13 -7.30
C SER A 180 31.50 17.29 -6.76
N GLY A 181 31.80 17.31 -5.46
CA GLY A 181 32.65 18.32 -4.81
C GLY A 181 31.94 19.64 -4.47
N ASN A 182 30.61 19.69 -4.53
CA ASN A 182 29.81 20.88 -4.17
C ASN A 182 29.27 20.78 -2.74
N SER A 183 30.15 21.01 -1.75
CA SER A 183 29.80 20.91 -0.32
C SER A 183 28.72 21.91 0.12
N SER A 184 28.64 23.08 -0.53
CA SER A 184 27.65 24.12 -0.18
C SER A 184 26.22 23.70 -0.55
N ALA A 185 26.03 23.10 -1.73
CA ALA A 185 24.75 22.55 -2.13
C ALA A 185 24.37 21.36 -1.23
N ALA A 186 25.32 20.45 -0.96
CA ALA A 186 25.11 19.34 -0.05
C ALA A 186 24.62 19.79 1.34
N ALA A 187 25.27 20.81 1.92
CA ALA A 187 24.88 21.37 3.21
C ALA A 187 23.46 21.96 3.20
N THR A 188 23.04 22.61 2.10
CA THR A 188 21.67 23.12 1.93
C THR A 188 20.64 22.00 1.99
N HIS A 189 20.85 20.91 1.24
CA HIS A 189 19.93 19.77 1.27
C HIS A 189 19.90 19.07 2.63
N LEU A 190 21.06 18.93 3.29
CA LEU A 190 21.12 18.36 4.64
C LEU A 190 20.36 19.21 5.67
N ALA A 191 20.38 20.53 5.55
CA ALA A 191 19.60 21.41 6.42
C ALA A 191 18.08 21.24 6.21
N VAL A 192 17.64 21.10 4.96
CA VAL A 192 16.22 20.81 4.66
C VAL A 192 15.82 19.43 5.18
N ALA A 193 16.66 18.41 4.95
CA ALA A 193 16.43 17.06 5.47
C ALA A 193 16.37 17.03 7.01
N ALA A 194 17.24 17.78 7.70
CA ALA A 194 17.20 17.88 9.16
C ALA A 194 15.88 18.47 9.66
N SER A 195 15.42 19.57 9.05
CA SER A 195 14.13 20.20 9.38
C SER A 195 12.94 19.26 9.13
N LEU A 196 12.95 18.53 8.00
CA LEU A 196 11.94 17.52 7.70
C LEU A 196 11.94 16.39 8.71
N ARG A 197 13.13 15.85 9.08
CA ARG A 197 13.24 14.80 10.10
C ARG A 197 12.68 15.25 11.43
N GLU A 198 13.01 16.47 11.88
CA GLU A 198 12.48 17.02 13.13
C GLU A 198 10.96 17.09 13.10
N GLY A 199 10.38 17.67 12.05
CA GLY A 199 8.93 17.77 11.98
C GLY A 199 8.22 16.43 11.72
N ILE A 200 8.87 15.45 11.09
CA ILE A 200 8.36 14.07 10.97
C ILE A 200 8.25 13.43 12.37
N LEU A 201 9.29 13.52 13.18
CA LEU A 201 9.29 12.97 14.53
C LEU A 201 8.34 13.73 15.48
N ASP A 202 8.14 15.02 15.26
CA ASP A 202 7.22 15.83 16.07
C ASP A 202 5.74 15.59 15.68
N LEU A 203 5.40 15.71 14.41
CA LEU A 203 4.00 15.73 13.98
C LEU A 203 3.39 14.33 13.87
N PHE A 204 4.17 13.29 13.56
CA PHE A 204 3.63 12.01 13.09
C PHE A 204 3.87 10.84 14.06
N TRP A 205 4.96 10.89 14.85
CA TRP A 205 5.33 9.80 15.75
C TRP A 205 4.52 9.81 17.04
N ASP A 206 3.80 8.73 17.32
CA ASP A 206 3.16 8.50 18.61
C ASP A 206 3.96 7.46 19.42
N SER A 207 4.68 7.94 20.43
CA SER A 207 5.53 7.11 21.28
C SER A 207 4.75 6.10 22.13
N SER A 208 3.49 6.38 22.46
CA SER A 208 2.66 5.46 23.24
C SER A 208 2.15 4.28 22.38
N LYS A 209 1.88 4.55 21.10
CA LYS A 209 1.43 3.57 20.11
C LYS A 209 2.58 2.90 19.35
N LEU A 210 3.80 3.42 19.51
CA LEU A 210 5.01 3.03 18.78
C LEU A 210 4.78 2.97 17.26
N ALA A 211 4.10 3.98 16.70
CA ALA A 211 3.78 4.02 15.27
C ALA A 211 3.71 5.46 14.74
N PHE A 212 3.85 5.61 13.42
CA PHE A 212 3.63 6.87 12.74
C PHE A 212 2.22 6.96 12.15
N TYR A 213 1.63 8.14 12.27
CA TYR A 213 0.32 8.49 11.74
C TYR A 213 0.40 9.79 10.96
N ASP A 214 -0.44 9.96 9.94
CA ASP A 214 -0.55 11.23 9.22
C ASP A 214 -1.01 12.35 10.16
N TYR A 215 -0.63 13.60 9.87
CA TYR A 215 -1.10 14.76 10.64
C TYR A 215 -2.27 15.44 9.92
N ASN A 216 -3.34 15.74 10.64
CA ASN A 216 -4.57 16.30 10.08
C ASN A 216 -4.71 17.77 10.47
N LEU A 217 -4.72 18.64 9.45
CA LEU A 217 -4.82 20.09 9.60
C LEU A 217 -6.20 20.53 10.09
N THR A 218 -7.26 19.74 9.83
CA THR A 218 -8.62 20.05 10.28
C THR A 218 -8.76 19.85 11.78
N SER A 219 -8.24 18.74 12.32
CA SER A 219 -8.27 18.45 13.76
C SER A 219 -7.09 19.03 14.53
N ASN A 220 -6.03 19.45 13.83
CA ASN A 220 -4.75 19.86 14.40
C ASN A 220 -4.13 18.78 15.30
N ALA A 221 -4.20 17.52 14.85
CA ALA A 221 -3.72 16.35 15.57
C ALA A 221 -3.34 15.23 14.58
N ARG A 222 -2.59 14.25 15.06
CA ARG A 222 -2.40 12.97 14.36
C ARG A 222 -3.74 12.30 14.08
N ASN A 223 -3.85 11.68 12.90
CA ASN A 223 -4.90 10.73 12.60
C ASN A 223 -4.77 9.51 13.51
N ASP A 224 -5.88 8.82 13.75
CA ASP A 224 -5.87 7.57 14.50
C ASP A 224 -5.73 6.33 13.61
N LEU A 225 -5.92 6.45 12.29
CA LEU A 225 -5.93 5.28 11.41
C LEU A 225 -4.53 4.72 11.15
N TYR A 226 -4.30 3.49 11.60
CA TYR A 226 -3.08 2.74 11.29
C TYR A 226 -3.08 2.23 9.85
N SER A 227 -1.98 2.48 9.13
CA SER A 227 -1.80 2.06 7.75
C SER A 227 -0.37 1.63 7.46
N ALA A 228 -0.15 0.99 6.30
CA ALA A 228 1.18 0.64 5.81
C ALA A 228 2.13 1.84 5.65
N ALA A 229 1.62 3.08 5.69
CA ALA A 229 2.44 4.29 5.64
C ALA A 229 3.38 4.42 6.85
N THR A 230 3.06 3.77 7.99
CA THR A 230 3.91 3.80 9.20
C THR A 230 5.34 3.34 8.94
N PHE A 231 5.57 2.49 7.93
CA PHE A 231 6.89 1.92 7.62
C PHE A 231 7.78 2.84 6.77
N TYR A 232 7.22 3.87 6.14
CA TYR A 232 7.96 4.77 5.24
C TYR A 232 9.11 5.54 5.92
N PRO A 233 8.97 6.04 7.16
CA PRO A 233 10.07 6.68 7.88
C PRO A 233 11.29 5.76 8.03
N LEU A 234 11.11 4.53 8.52
CA LEU A 234 12.21 3.57 8.73
C LEU A 234 12.88 3.19 7.41
N TRP A 235 12.10 2.91 6.36
CA TRP A 235 12.63 2.68 5.00
C TRP A 235 13.51 3.84 4.50
N ASN A 236 13.19 5.07 4.91
CA ASN A 236 13.93 6.26 4.55
C ASN A 236 15.00 6.67 5.58
N GLY A 237 15.27 5.85 6.60
CA GLY A 237 16.32 6.08 7.60
C GLY A 237 15.92 7.01 8.75
N ILE A 238 14.63 7.26 8.93
CA ILE A 238 14.09 8.01 10.06
C ILE A 238 13.61 7.02 11.12
N ILE A 239 14.45 6.76 12.11
CA ILE A 239 14.14 5.87 13.22
C ILE A 239 14.05 6.70 14.51
N PRO A 240 12.95 6.63 15.29
CA PRO A 240 12.86 7.27 16.60
C PRO A 240 13.90 6.72 17.57
N ASP A 241 14.46 7.57 18.42
CA ASP A 241 15.53 7.18 19.35
C ASP A 241 15.07 6.08 20.31
N GLU A 242 13.85 6.16 20.83
CA GLU A 242 13.24 5.15 21.71
C GLU A 242 13.01 3.78 21.04
N VAL A 243 12.96 3.73 19.70
CA VAL A 243 12.96 2.47 18.93
C VAL A 243 14.38 1.90 18.90
N LEU A 244 15.40 2.73 18.76
CA LEU A 244 16.82 2.31 18.73
C LEU A 244 17.35 1.88 20.10
N GLU A 245 16.78 2.41 21.18
CA GLU A 245 17.25 2.19 22.55
C GLU A 245 16.61 0.97 23.22
N SER A 246 15.58 0.37 22.62
CA SER A 246 14.82 -0.74 23.22
C SER A 246 14.43 -1.80 22.19
N THR A 247 14.89 -3.04 22.41
CA THR A 247 14.45 -4.22 21.65
C THR A 247 12.92 -4.41 21.72
N GLU A 248 12.32 -4.12 22.87
CA GLU A 248 10.87 -4.21 23.06
C GLU A 248 10.13 -3.17 22.22
N ASN A 249 10.59 -1.93 22.20
CA ASN A 249 9.98 -0.87 21.38
C ASN A 249 10.19 -1.12 19.89
N ALA A 250 11.39 -1.60 19.51
CA ALA A 250 11.69 -1.99 18.14
C ALA A 250 10.76 -3.10 17.65
N PHE A 251 10.52 -4.13 18.45
CA PHE A 251 9.51 -5.13 18.13
C PHE A 251 8.10 -4.53 18.14
N GLY A 252 7.77 -3.70 19.14
CA GLY A 252 6.46 -3.05 19.29
C GLY A 252 6.04 -2.26 18.04
N PHE A 253 6.99 -1.60 17.37
CA PHE A 253 6.75 -0.95 16.08
C PHE A 253 6.30 -1.93 14.98
N PHE A 254 6.84 -3.14 14.96
CA PHE A 254 6.50 -4.19 13.99
C PHE A 254 5.45 -5.19 14.51
N ALA A 255 4.87 -4.95 15.69
CA ALA A 255 3.91 -5.88 16.30
C ALA A 255 2.67 -6.09 15.42
N GLY A 256 2.20 -5.04 14.72
CA GLY A 256 1.11 -5.18 13.75
C GLY A 256 1.44 -6.07 12.55
N LEU A 257 2.69 -6.11 12.09
CA LEU A 257 3.14 -7.06 11.06
C LEU A 257 3.14 -8.48 11.63
N ASN A 258 3.70 -8.67 12.83
CA ASN A 258 3.71 -9.97 13.50
C ASN A 258 2.28 -10.50 13.70
N LEU A 259 1.34 -9.66 14.14
CA LEU A 259 -0.08 -9.99 14.21
C LEU A 259 -0.60 -10.52 12.86
N VAL A 260 -0.35 -9.78 11.78
CA VAL A 260 -0.85 -10.16 10.45
C VAL A 260 -0.33 -11.52 10.02
N LEU A 261 0.98 -11.77 10.14
CA LEU A 261 1.60 -13.02 9.71
C LEU A 261 1.12 -14.24 10.51
N ASN A 262 0.78 -14.07 11.80
CA ASN A 262 0.24 -15.13 12.64
C ASN A 262 -1.26 -15.35 12.44
N ARG A 263 -2.00 -14.30 12.07
CA ARG A 263 -3.47 -14.34 11.94
C ARG A 263 -3.95 -14.73 10.55
N TYR A 264 -3.39 -14.14 9.51
CA TYR A 264 -3.91 -14.25 8.15
C TYR A 264 -3.02 -15.08 7.24
N ASN A 265 -3.60 -15.62 6.16
CA ASN A 265 -2.87 -16.44 5.20
C ASN A 265 -2.10 -15.63 4.13
N GLY A 266 -2.37 -14.33 3.98
CA GLY A 266 -1.73 -13.40 3.04
C GLY A 266 -0.77 -12.42 3.73
N THR A 267 -0.53 -11.26 3.11
CA THR A 267 0.50 -10.29 3.53
C THR A 267 -0.07 -9.02 4.20
N MET A 268 0.78 -8.05 4.54
CA MET A 268 0.35 -6.83 5.24
C MET A 268 -0.66 -6.04 4.39
N PRO A 269 -1.87 -5.74 4.92
CA PRO A 269 -2.87 -4.97 4.21
C PRO A 269 -2.54 -3.48 4.27
N VAL A 270 -3.23 -2.68 3.45
CA VAL A 270 -3.05 -1.22 3.46
C VAL A 270 -3.53 -0.59 4.77
N THR A 271 -4.72 -0.98 5.23
CA THR A 271 -5.33 -0.63 6.51
C THR A 271 -6.02 -1.88 7.08
N PHE A 272 -6.66 -1.78 8.25
CA PHE A 272 -7.50 -2.86 8.80
C PHE A 272 -9.00 -2.63 8.60
N LEU A 273 -9.41 -1.65 7.79
CA LEU A 273 -10.83 -1.34 7.54
C LEU A 273 -11.29 -1.96 6.22
N GLU A 274 -12.39 -2.72 6.25
CA GLU A 274 -13.03 -3.29 5.05
C GLU A 274 -14.04 -2.30 4.45
N THR A 275 -13.54 -1.39 3.61
CA THR A 275 -14.32 -0.25 3.09
C THR A 275 -14.84 -0.44 1.68
N GLY A 276 -14.34 -1.44 0.95
CA GLY A 276 -14.60 -1.61 -0.48
C GLY A 276 -13.71 -0.75 -1.40
N LEU A 277 -12.97 0.20 -0.84
CA LEU A 277 -11.96 0.94 -1.56
C LEU A 277 -10.72 0.06 -1.78
N GLN A 278 -9.91 0.38 -2.80
CA GLN A 278 -8.82 -0.51 -3.18
C GLN A 278 -7.57 -0.39 -2.31
N TRP A 279 -7.35 0.75 -1.64
CA TRP A 279 -6.24 0.98 -0.73
C TRP A 279 -6.68 0.84 0.73
N ASP A 280 -7.39 -0.24 1.02
CA ASP A 280 -7.91 -0.63 2.34
C ASP A 280 -7.94 -2.17 2.44
N ALA A 281 -8.21 -2.72 3.62
CA ALA A 281 -8.45 -4.16 3.75
C ALA A 281 -9.61 -4.60 2.82
N PRO A 282 -9.54 -5.81 2.24
CA PRO A 282 -8.54 -6.85 2.47
C PRO A 282 -7.32 -6.76 1.53
N ASN A 283 -7.11 -5.64 0.82
CA ASN A 283 -6.08 -5.56 -0.20
C ASN A 283 -4.69 -5.36 0.39
N THR A 284 -3.73 -6.03 -0.23
CA THR A 284 -2.29 -5.95 0.02
C THR A 284 -1.62 -5.52 -1.28
N TRP A 285 -0.65 -4.62 -1.20
CA TRP A 285 0.00 -4.03 -2.37
C TRP A 285 1.50 -4.31 -2.37
N PRO A 286 2.07 -4.74 -3.51
CA PRO A 286 3.51 -5.04 -3.64
C PRO A 286 4.46 -3.95 -3.13
N PRO A 287 4.27 -2.64 -3.43
CA PRO A 287 5.18 -1.61 -2.94
C PRO A 287 5.28 -1.56 -1.42
N HIS A 288 4.17 -1.80 -0.69
CA HIS A 288 4.19 -1.81 0.77
C HIS A 288 4.99 -2.98 1.33
N GLN A 289 4.94 -4.15 0.69
CA GLN A 289 5.70 -5.31 1.17
C GLN A 289 7.20 -5.08 1.03
N TYR A 290 7.64 -4.47 -0.08
CA TYR A 290 9.02 -4.00 -0.25
C TYR A 290 9.43 -3.01 0.84
N ILE A 291 8.60 -1.99 1.10
CA ILE A 291 8.88 -0.95 2.11
C ILE A 291 8.98 -1.54 3.52
N ILE A 292 8.12 -2.48 3.88
CA ILE A 292 8.16 -3.15 5.19
C ILE A 292 9.45 -3.96 5.34
N LEU A 293 9.85 -4.72 4.30
CA LEU A 293 11.09 -5.50 4.32
C LEU A 293 12.32 -4.60 4.45
N GLU A 294 12.35 -3.47 3.74
CA GLU A 294 13.44 -2.49 3.87
C GLU A 294 13.40 -1.77 5.23
N ALA A 295 12.23 -1.49 5.79
CA ALA A 295 12.09 -0.93 7.13
C ALA A 295 12.62 -1.88 8.22
N LEU A 296 12.39 -3.19 8.09
CA LEU A 296 12.98 -4.20 8.97
C LEU A 296 14.51 -4.24 8.85
N LYS A 297 15.04 -4.16 7.63
CA LYS A 297 16.49 -4.12 7.35
C LYS A 297 17.16 -2.86 7.90
N ALA A 298 16.42 -1.75 8.03
CA ALA A 298 16.95 -0.50 8.57
C ALA A 298 17.28 -0.56 10.07
N LEU A 299 16.71 -1.52 10.81
CA LEU A 299 17.00 -1.69 12.23
C LEU A 299 18.40 -2.30 12.46
N PRO A 300 19.17 -1.80 13.43
CA PRO A 300 20.48 -2.36 13.75
C PRO A 300 20.34 -3.75 14.40
N SER A 301 21.34 -4.62 14.17
CA SER A 301 21.28 -6.01 14.61
C SER A 301 21.23 -6.17 16.14
N ASN A 302 21.84 -5.26 16.89
CA ASN A 302 21.92 -5.35 18.36
C ASN A 302 20.54 -5.27 19.07
N ILE A 303 19.51 -4.74 18.41
CA ILE A 303 18.15 -4.66 18.97
C ILE A 303 17.18 -5.65 18.34
N THR A 304 17.65 -6.49 17.40
CA THR A 304 16.80 -7.40 16.64
C THR A 304 17.09 -8.88 16.83
N THR A 305 18.12 -9.24 17.60
CA THR A 305 18.62 -10.62 17.77
C THR A 305 17.85 -11.47 18.77
N SER A 306 16.97 -10.90 19.60
CA SER A 306 16.16 -11.71 20.51
C SER A 306 15.14 -12.54 19.72
N ALA A 307 14.70 -13.65 20.30
CA ALA A 307 13.64 -14.47 19.70
C ALA A 307 12.33 -13.68 19.54
N LEU A 308 11.48 -14.12 18.60
CA LEU A 308 10.12 -13.60 18.45
C LEU A 308 9.36 -13.70 19.78
N PRO A 309 8.79 -12.59 20.27
CA PRO A 309 7.92 -12.61 21.45
C PRO A 309 6.73 -13.55 21.27
N THR A 310 6.37 -14.24 22.34
CA THR A 310 5.20 -15.15 22.39
C THR A 310 4.08 -14.47 23.19
N PRO A 311 2.83 -14.44 22.71
CA PRO A 311 1.73 -13.89 23.47
C PRO A 311 1.42 -14.74 24.73
N PRO A 312 0.71 -14.17 25.73
CA PRO A 312 0.16 -14.96 26.83
C PRO A 312 -0.67 -16.15 26.33
N SER A 313 -0.65 -17.28 27.05
CA SER A 313 -1.25 -18.55 26.60
C SER A 313 -2.76 -18.51 26.31
N ASN A 314 -3.47 -17.52 26.87
CA ASN A 314 -4.90 -17.30 26.70
C ASN A 314 -5.22 -16.13 25.75
N SER A 315 -4.23 -15.65 24.99
CA SER A 315 -4.35 -14.51 24.09
C SER A 315 -3.76 -14.83 22.72
N SER A 316 -4.15 -14.05 21.71
CA SER A 316 -3.48 -14.03 20.41
C SER A 316 -2.29 -13.07 20.45
N THR A 317 -1.54 -13.00 19.34
CA THR A 317 -0.52 -12.00 19.04
C THR A 317 -1.04 -10.57 19.06
N TYR A 318 -2.35 -10.33 19.04
CA TYR A 318 -2.91 -9.00 19.26
C TYR A 318 -2.52 -8.44 20.64
N ALA A 319 -2.33 -9.29 21.65
CA ALA A 319 -1.88 -8.86 22.98
C ALA A 319 -0.43 -8.34 23.00
N LEU A 320 0.33 -8.54 21.92
CA LEU A 320 1.68 -8.00 21.76
C LEU A 320 1.68 -6.64 21.03
N VAL A 321 0.55 -6.25 20.45
CA VAL A 321 0.40 -4.97 19.75
C VAL A 321 0.27 -3.86 20.79
N PRO A 322 1.08 -2.78 20.71
CA PRO A 322 0.93 -1.63 21.61
C PRO A 322 -0.49 -1.08 21.60
N GLU A 323 -0.97 -0.66 22.77
CA GLU A 323 -2.35 -0.19 22.92
C GLU A 323 -2.64 0.99 21.98
N GLY A 324 -3.72 0.87 21.21
CA GLY A 324 -4.12 1.90 20.25
C GLY A 324 -3.26 1.98 18.98
N GLN A 325 -2.22 1.15 18.84
CA GLN A 325 -1.42 1.10 17.61
C GLN A 325 -2.31 0.79 16.41
N ILE A 326 -2.99 -0.36 16.46
CA ILE A 326 -4.02 -0.72 15.50
C ILE A 326 -5.33 -0.17 16.06
N SER A 327 -5.87 0.86 15.41
CA SER A 327 -7.09 1.59 15.79
C SER A 327 -8.39 0.79 15.66
N VAL A 328 -8.29 -0.54 15.69
CA VAL A 328 -9.37 -1.50 15.50
C VAL A 328 -9.26 -2.55 16.60
N ALA A 329 -10.34 -2.73 17.35
CA ALA A 329 -10.43 -3.77 18.39
C ALA A 329 -10.27 -5.17 17.77
N GLU A 330 -9.76 -6.12 18.55
CA GLU A 330 -9.43 -7.46 18.05
C GLU A 330 -10.63 -8.17 17.37
N ASP A 331 -11.82 -8.03 17.95
CA ASP A 331 -13.08 -8.60 17.44
C ASP A 331 -13.66 -7.86 16.21
N ALA A 332 -13.15 -6.65 15.94
CA ALA A 332 -13.49 -5.85 14.78
C ALA A 332 -12.51 -6.05 13.60
N LEU A 333 -11.39 -6.74 13.81
CA LEU A 333 -10.46 -7.06 12.72
C LEU A 333 -11.11 -7.91 11.61
N PRO A 334 -10.62 -7.83 10.37
CA PRO A 334 -11.04 -8.70 9.28
C PRO A 334 -11.03 -10.17 9.68
N GLY A 335 -12.02 -10.94 9.22
CA GLY A 335 -12.06 -12.37 9.50
C GLY A 335 -11.09 -13.13 8.59
N GLN A 336 -10.46 -14.20 9.09
CA GLN A 336 -9.72 -15.14 8.27
C GLN A 336 -10.60 -16.37 7.98
N PRO A 337 -10.96 -16.65 6.72
CA PRO A 337 -11.68 -17.86 6.35
C PRO A 337 -10.86 -19.12 6.65
N ILE A 338 -11.52 -20.17 7.13
CA ILE A 338 -10.95 -21.52 7.26
C ILE A 338 -11.50 -22.37 6.11
N GLY A 339 -10.58 -22.89 5.27
CA GLY A 339 -10.93 -23.71 4.11
C GLY A 339 -11.84 -24.89 4.49
N GLY A 340 -12.83 -25.18 3.63
CA GLY A 340 -13.70 -26.36 3.81
C GLY A 340 -14.88 -26.19 4.79
N ALA A 341 -14.99 -25.08 5.54
CA ALA A 341 -15.94 -24.98 6.65
C ALA A 341 -17.07 -23.94 6.47
N GLY A 342 -16.99 -23.05 5.47
CA GLY A 342 -17.91 -21.90 5.34
C GLY A 342 -17.92 -20.99 6.58
N LYS A 343 -16.85 -21.02 7.36
CA LYS A 343 -16.70 -20.35 8.66
C LYS A 343 -15.35 -19.63 8.70
N ASN A 344 -15.34 -18.48 9.37
CA ASN A 344 -14.12 -17.79 9.73
C ASN A 344 -13.51 -18.39 11.00
N ALA A 345 -12.20 -18.23 11.15
CA ALA A 345 -11.51 -18.39 12.41
C ALA A 345 -12.14 -17.50 13.49
N THR A 346 -11.95 -17.89 14.75
CA THR A 346 -12.33 -17.04 15.88
C THR A 346 -11.58 -15.72 15.78
N LYS A 347 -12.25 -14.59 16.01
CA LYS A 347 -11.58 -13.28 15.91
C LYS A 347 -10.71 -12.94 17.12
N VAL A 348 -10.95 -13.59 18.25
CA VAL A 348 -10.30 -13.29 19.54
C VAL A 348 -9.72 -14.54 20.19
N GLY A 349 -8.72 -14.34 21.06
CA GLY A 349 -8.06 -15.40 21.82
C GLY A 349 -7.07 -16.22 21.00
N PRO A 350 -6.42 -17.23 21.60
CA PRO A 350 -5.27 -17.91 20.99
C PRO A 350 -5.61 -18.63 19.67
N ALA A 351 -6.87 -19.04 19.49
CA ALA A 351 -7.34 -19.66 18.26
C ALA A 351 -7.56 -18.68 17.09
N ALA A 352 -7.36 -17.37 17.30
CA ALA A 352 -7.36 -16.37 16.23
C ALA A 352 -6.08 -16.41 15.38
N ASP A 353 -4.97 -16.89 15.95
CA ASP A 353 -3.69 -17.00 15.26
C ASP A 353 -3.56 -18.35 14.58
N ILE A 354 -4.29 -18.51 13.48
CA ILE A 354 -4.41 -19.81 12.80
C ILE A 354 -3.24 -20.13 11.87
N SER A 355 -2.37 -19.17 11.58
CA SER A 355 -1.34 -19.34 10.57
C SER A 355 -0.04 -19.87 11.15
N ARG A 356 0.12 -20.01 12.47
CA ARG A 356 1.36 -20.52 13.05
C ARG A 356 1.37 -22.05 13.07
N LEU A 357 2.35 -22.67 12.40
CA LEU A 357 2.57 -24.11 12.31
C LEU A 357 4.03 -24.45 12.66
N ASP A 358 4.23 -25.38 13.60
CA ASP A 358 5.56 -25.93 13.96
C ASP A 358 6.65 -24.86 14.22
N GLY A 359 6.25 -23.73 14.82
CA GLY A 359 7.16 -22.65 15.21
C GLY A 359 7.37 -21.56 14.15
N THR A 360 6.97 -21.78 12.90
CA THR A 360 6.92 -20.79 11.81
C THR A 360 5.46 -20.47 11.45
N VAL A 361 5.22 -19.58 10.49
CA VAL A 361 3.90 -19.36 9.91
C VAL A 361 3.73 -20.12 8.59
N VAL A 362 2.49 -20.46 8.20
CA VAL A 362 2.14 -21.02 6.88
C VAL A 362 2.78 -20.16 5.79
N ASN A 363 3.44 -20.78 4.81
CA ASN A 363 4.17 -20.05 3.77
C ASN A 363 5.15 -19.00 4.36
N GLY A 364 5.73 -19.27 5.53
CA GLY A 364 6.70 -18.41 6.20
C GLY A 364 8.16 -18.79 5.92
N GLY A 365 8.44 -19.90 5.23
CA GLY A 365 9.79 -20.44 5.08
C GLY A 365 10.27 -21.24 6.29
N ASN A 366 11.52 -21.69 6.23
CA ASN A 366 12.13 -22.54 7.25
C ASN A 366 12.79 -21.69 8.35
N ALA A 367 12.35 -21.85 9.60
CA ALA A 367 12.97 -21.17 10.74
C ALA A 367 14.42 -21.63 10.93
N THR A 368 15.32 -20.68 11.21
CA THR A 368 16.71 -20.96 11.55
C THR A 368 16.93 -20.89 13.06
N ALA A 369 17.69 -21.84 13.62
CA ALA A 369 17.96 -21.88 15.05
C ALA A 369 18.67 -20.60 15.53
N GLY A 370 18.09 -19.92 16.53
CA GLY A 370 18.63 -18.68 17.07
C GLY A 370 18.41 -17.45 16.18
N GLU A 371 17.53 -17.52 15.17
CA GLU A 371 17.18 -16.35 14.38
C GLU A 371 16.54 -15.24 15.24
N GLY A 372 16.95 -14.00 14.99
CA GLY A 372 16.37 -12.84 15.64
C GLY A 372 14.98 -12.51 15.10
N TRP A 373 14.15 -11.83 15.89
CA TRP A 373 12.77 -11.55 15.55
C TRP A 373 12.63 -10.78 14.23
N ALA A 374 13.53 -9.82 13.94
CA ALA A 374 13.43 -9.06 12.70
C ALA A 374 13.78 -9.90 11.48
N HIS A 375 14.74 -10.84 11.60
CA HIS A 375 15.06 -11.77 10.53
C HIS A 375 13.92 -12.77 10.30
N ALA A 376 13.30 -13.25 11.38
CA ALA A 376 12.11 -14.10 11.28
C ALA A 376 10.97 -13.38 10.53
N LEU A 377 10.63 -12.13 10.91
CA LEU A 377 9.58 -11.37 10.20
C LEU A 377 9.95 -11.07 8.74
N GLN A 378 11.23 -10.80 8.43
CA GLN A 378 11.69 -10.63 7.06
C GLN A 378 11.49 -11.91 6.23
N ARG A 379 11.96 -13.04 6.74
CA ARG A 379 11.82 -14.37 6.13
C ARG A 379 10.35 -14.71 5.90
N GLU A 380 9.53 -14.51 6.92
CA GLU A 380 8.10 -14.83 6.88
C GLU A 380 7.35 -13.94 5.88
N LEU A 381 7.56 -12.62 5.91
CA LEU A 381 6.91 -11.70 4.96
C LEU A 381 7.36 -11.93 3.52
N ALA A 382 8.66 -12.18 3.29
CA ALA A 382 9.20 -12.44 1.96
C ALA A 382 8.59 -13.71 1.36
N ASN A 383 8.57 -14.81 2.11
CA ASN A 383 7.94 -16.07 1.70
C ASN A 383 6.43 -15.88 1.48
N ARG A 384 5.75 -15.15 2.36
CA ARG A 384 4.31 -14.94 2.28
C ARG A 384 3.90 -14.16 1.04
N TYR A 385 4.63 -13.09 0.73
CA TYR A 385 4.40 -12.33 -0.48
C TYR A 385 4.71 -13.14 -1.74
N PHE A 386 5.83 -13.88 -1.73
CA PHE A 386 6.20 -14.75 -2.84
C PHE A 386 5.12 -15.83 -3.09
N ALA A 387 4.57 -16.40 -2.02
CA ALA A 387 3.45 -17.33 -2.07
C ALA A 387 2.20 -16.66 -2.66
N SER A 388 1.82 -15.46 -2.21
CA SER A 388 0.69 -14.73 -2.79
C SER A 388 0.83 -14.54 -4.31
N ALA A 389 2.01 -14.10 -4.75
CA ALA A 389 2.26 -13.90 -6.17
C ALA A 389 2.23 -15.20 -6.98
N LEU A 390 2.92 -16.24 -6.50
CA LEU A 390 3.05 -17.51 -7.23
C LEU A 390 1.75 -18.33 -7.21
N CYS A 391 1.06 -18.41 -6.08
CA CYS A 391 -0.17 -19.17 -5.97
C CYS A 391 -1.30 -18.54 -6.77
N SER A 392 -1.45 -17.20 -6.77
CA SER A 392 -2.42 -16.55 -7.67
C SER A 392 -2.09 -16.73 -9.15
N TRP A 393 -0.80 -16.71 -9.51
CA TRP A 393 -0.36 -16.99 -10.87
C TRP A 393 -0.65 -18.44 -11.28
N HIS A 394 -0.38 -19.41 -10.40
CA HIS A 394 -0.65 -20.83 -10.64
C HIS A 394 -2.16 -21.12 -10.73
N ALA A 395 -2.95 -20.54 -9.83
CA ALA A 395 -4.41 -20.64 -9.81
C ALA A 395 -5.08 -20.10 -11.08
N THR A 396 -4.35 -19.31 -11.88
CA THR A 396 -4.80 -18.79 -13.18
C THR A 396 -4.08 -19.42 -14.37
N GLY A 397 -3.53 -20.62 -14.21
CA GLY A 397 -2.98 -21.44 -15.30
C GLY A 397 -1.47 -21.32 -15.47
N GLY A 398 -0.78 -20.67 -14.53
CA GLY A 398 0.68 -20.63 -14.47
C GLY A 398 1.25 -22.04 -14.44
N SER A 399 2.41 -22.25 -15.05
CA SER A 399 3.14 -23.52 -14.96
C SER A 399 4.63 -23.33 -15.24
N ILE A 400 5.45 -24.18 -14.64
CA ILE A 400 6.90 -24.20 -14.86
C ILE A 400 7.23 -25.62 -15.37
N PRO A 401 7.63 -25.78 -16.65
CA PRO A 401 7.95 -27.08 -17.22
C PRO A 401 8.95 -27.86 -16.36
N GLY A 402 8.56 -29.06 -15.93
CA GLY A 402 9.39 -29.94 -15.11
C GLY A 402 9.40 -29.64 -13.60
N TYR A 403 8.80 -28.54 -13.15
CA TYR A 403 8.82 -28.13 -11.73
C TYR A 403 7.43 -27.90 -11.14
N LEU A 404 6.55 -27.21 -11.85
CA LEU A 404 5.19 -26.92 -11.42
C LEU A 404 4.22 -27.22 -12.56
N PRO A 405 3.50 -28.36 -12.54
CA PRO A 405 2.55 -28.67 -13.59
C PRO A 405 1.40 -27.67 -13.61
N ARG A 406 0.86 -27.44 -14.81
CA ARG A 406 -0.39 -26.68 -14.97
C ARG A 406 -1.51 -27.45 -14.27
N LEU A 407 -2.37 -26.71 -13.56
CA LEU A 407 -3.62 -27.24 -13.01
C LEU A 407 -4.52 -27.82 -14.11
N SER A 408 -5.39 -28.76 -13.75
CA SER A 408 -6.38 -29.35 -14.66
C SER A 408 -7.44 -28.32 -15.09
N ASP A 409 -8.13 -28.60 -16.19
CA ASP A 409 -9.21 -27.72 -16.64
C ASP A 409 -10.38 -27.68 -15.64
N GLN A 410 -10.56 -28.72 -14.82
CA GLN A 410 -11.56 -28.73 -13.75
C GLN A 410 -11.19 -27.74 -12.64
N GLU A 411 -9.93 -27.73 -12.21
CA GLU A 411 -9.41 -26.77 -11.22
C GLU A 411 -9.45 -25.34 -11.78
N LEU A 412 -8.98 -25.12 -13.00
CA LEU A 412 -8.95 -23.79 -13.62
C LEU A 412 -10.34 -23.28 -13.98
N ASN A 413 -11.36 -24.13 -14.04
CA ASN A 413 -12.74 -23.69 -14.18
C ASN A 413 -13.23 -22.93 -12.92
N VAL A 414 -12.70 -23.24 -11.73
CA VAL A 414 -13.02 -22.54 -10.47
C VAL A 414 -12.66 -21.06 -10.58
N THR A 415 -11.50 -20.78 -11.17
CA THR A 415 -10.97 -19.42 -11.38
C THR A 415 -11.28 -18.86 -12.77
N GLN A 416 -12.13 -19.54 -13.55
CA GLN A 416 -12.50 -19.19 -14.93
C GLN A 416 -11.29 -18.92 -15.85
N SER A 417 -10.22 -19.67 -15.64
CA SER A 417 -8.89 -19.43 -16.21
C SER A 417 -8.38 -20.60 -17.06
N ILE A 418 -9.28 -21.47 -17.58
CA ILE A 418 -8.91 -22.63 -18.42
C ILE A 418 -7.98 -22.23 -19.57
N ASN A 419 -8.25 -21.09 -20.22
CA ASN A 419 -7.49 -20.63 -21.38
C ASN A 419 -6.32 -19.67 -21.03
N ASN A 420 -6.04 -19.48 -19.75
CA ASN A 420 -4.97 -18.61 -19.28
C ASN A 420 -3.66 -19.39 -19.09
N THR A 421 -2.55 -18.66 -19.01
CA THR A 421 -1.19 -19.19 -18.78
C THR A 421 -0.56 -18.64 -17.50
N GLY A 422 -1.42 -18.18 -16.58
CA GLY A 422 -1.06 -17.52 -15.33
C GLY A 422 -1.03 -16.00 -15.44
N ASN A 423 -1.58 -15.34 -14.43
CA ASN A 423 -1.65 -13.89 -14.31
C ASN A 423 -0.89 -13.42 -13.06
N MET A 424 -0.03 -12.42 -13.24
CA MET A 424 0.51 -11.64 -12.12
C MET A 424 -0.43 -10.46 -11.87
N PHE A 425 -0.92 -10.30 -10.65
CA PHE A 425 -1.91 -9.28 -10.33
C PHE A 425 -1.29 -8.00 -9.79
N GLU A 426 -2.00 -6.89 -9.99
CA GLU A 426 -1.69 -5.58 -9.41
C GLU A 426 -1.62 -5.58 -7.87
N LYS A 427 -2.53 -6.33 -7.23
CA LYS A 427 -2.73 -6.37 -5.78
C LYS A 427 -3.29 -7.73 -5.35
N PHE A 428 -3.11 -8.11 -4.09
CA PHE A 428 -3.49 -9.44 -3.55
C PHE A 428 -4.41 -9.30 -2.33
N ASN A 429 -5.01 -10.40 -1.90
CA ASN A 429 -5.90 -10.45 -0.75
C ASN A 429 -5.17 -10.95 0.52
N ILE A 430 -5.34 -10.28 1.66
CA ILE A 430 -4.75 -10.73 2.94
C ILE A 430 -5.35 -12.04 3.45
N THR A 431 -6.60 -12.34 3.09
CA THR A 431 -7.35 -13.50 3.58
C THR A 431 -7.32 -14.70 2.65
N ASP A 432 -6.74 -14.53 1.45
CA ASP A 432 -6.68 -15.57 0.43
C ASP A 432 -5.39 -15.51 -0.39
N VAL A 433 -4.50 -16.49 -0.14
CA VAL A 433 -3.13 -16.50 -0.69
C VAL A 433 -3.09 -16.80 -2.20
N ASP A 434 -4.11 -17.42 -2.77
CA ASP A 434 -4.17 -17.68 -4.22
C ASP A 434 -5.04 -16.68 -4.99
N SER A 435 -5.40 -15.57 -4.34
CA SER A 435 -6.37 -14.61 -4.87
C SER A 435 -5.81 -13.21 -5.05
N SER A 436 -6.25 -12.58 -6.15
CA SER A 436 -6.04 -11.16 -6.34
C SER A 436 -6.85 -10.37 -5.30
N GLY A 437 -6.43 -9.13 -5.05
CA GLY A 437 -7.29 -8.16 -4.37
C GLY A 437 -8.49 -7.74 -5.23
N SER A 438 -9.31 -6.85 -4.69
CA SER A 438 -10.53 -6.35 -5.35
C SER A 438 -10.86 -4.90 -4.93
N GLY A 439 -12.05 -4.40 -5.26
CA GLY A 439 -12.47 -3.05 -4.87
C GLY A 439 -11.81 -1.93 -5.67
N GLY A 440 -12.31 -0.71 -5.45
CA GLY A 440 -11.98 0.49 -6.25
C GLY A 440 -12.90 0.71 -7.45
N GLU A 441 -12.54 1.69 -8.29
CA GLU A 441 -13.34 2.14 -9.44
C GLU A 441 -13.26 1.19 -10.65
N TYR A 442 -12.31 0.26 -10.66
CA TYR A 442 -12.06 -0.61 -11.81
C TYR A 442 -11.71 -2.04 -11.39
N THR A 443 -11.84 -2.96 -12.34
CA THR A 443 -11.49 -4.38 -12.14
C THR A 443 -9.99 -4.53 -11.96
N VAL A 444 -9.56 -5.47 -11.12
CA VAL A 444 -8.13 -5.76 -10.90
C VAL A 444 -7.37 -5.98 -12.22
N GLN A 445 -6.17 -5.41 -12.33
CA GLN A 445 -5.35 -5.49 -13.54
C GLN A 445 -4.35 -6.66 -13.46
N ALA A 446 -4.02 -7.22 -14.64
CA ALA A 446 -3.01 -8.26 -14.83
C ALA A 446 -1.76 -7.68 -15.52
N GLY A 447 -0.58 -8.12 -15.08
CA GLY A 447 0.72 -7.67 -15.61
C GLY A 447 1.87 -8.02 -14.66
N PHE A 448 2.00 -7.41 -13.49
CA PHE A 448 1.88 -5.97 -13.26
C PHE A 448 3.27 -5.47 -12.82
N GLY A 449 3.69 -4.29 -13.30
CA GLY A 449 5.09 -3.83 -13.22
C GLY A 449 5.71 -3.91 -11.82
N TRP A 450 5.07 -3.31 -10.80
CA TRP A 450 5.60 -3.38 -9.43
C TRP A 450 5.56 -4.77 -8.83
N THR A 451 4.63 -5.63 -9.25
CA THR A 451 4.49 -6.98 -8.69
C THR A 451 5.69 -7.79 -9.14
N ASN A 452 5.98 -7.71 -10.43
CA ASN A 452 7.11 -8.37 -11.04
C ASN A 452 8.42 -7.82 -10.45
N GLY A 453 8.52 -6.49 -10.27
CA GLY A 453 9.67 -5.84 -9.65
C GLY A 453 9.95 -6.33 -8.22
N VAL A 454 8.92 -6.36 -7.37
CA VAL A 454 9.07 -6.79 -5.96
C VAL A 454 9.32 -8.29 -5.86
N VAL A 455 8.68 -9.12 -6.69
CA VAL A 455 8.97 -10.57 -6.75
C VAL A 455 10.43 -10.83 -7.14
N LEU A 456 10.95 -10.16 -8.18
CA LEU A 456 12.35 -10.29 -8.60
C LEU A 456 13.31 -9.78 -7.53
N TRP A 457 12.97 -8.67 -6.88
CA TRP A 457 13.77 -8.12 -5.79
C TRP A 457 13.81 -9.09 -4.59
N ILE A 458 12.68 -9.68 -4.19
CA ILE A 458 12.64 -10.71 -3.14
C ILE A 458 13.44 -11.94 -3.54
N ALA A 459 13.30 -12.44 -4.77
CA ALA A 459 14.08 -13.58 -5.24
C ALA A 459 15.59 -13.31 -5.20
N SER A 460 16.01 -12.08 -5.50
CA SER A 460 17.42 -11.67 -5.42
C SER A 460 17.94 -11.54 -3.99
N ASN A 461 17.11 -11.00 -3.07
CA ASN A 461 17.54 -10.63 -1.72
C ASN A 461 17.29 -11.71 -0.66
N TYR A 462 16.31 -12.58 -0.89
CA TYR A 462 15.85 -13.60 0.06
C TYR A 462 15.79 -15.01 -0.57
N GLY A 463 16.41 -15.20 -1.74
CA GLY A 463 16.29 -16.44 -2.50
C GLY A 463 16.81 -17.71 -1.78
N GLN A 464 17.65 -17.56 -0.75
CA GLN A 464 18.12 -18.68 0.07
C GLN A 464 17.12 -19.03 1.19
N GLU A 465 16.29 -18.07 1.57
CA GLU A 465 15.24 -18.19 2.59
C GLU A 465 13.88 -18.58 2.00
N LEU A 466 13.71 -18.47 0.68
CA LEU A 466 12.48 -18.86 -0.02
C LEU A 466 12.32 -20.38 -0.05
N VAL A 467 11.12 -20.85 0.28
CA VAL A 467 10.69 -22.24 0.10
C VAL A 467 9.59 -22.34 -0.95
N THR A 468 9.35 -23.55 -1.46
CA THR A 468 8.22 -23.79 -2.36
C THR A 468 6.91 -23.43 -1.66
N PRO A 469 6.10 -22.51 -2.23
CA PRO A 469 4.81 -22.16 -1.66
C PRO A 469 3.86 -23.36 -1.59
N ASP A 470 3.14 -23.48 -0.48
CA ASP A 470 1.99 -24.35 -0.33
C ASP A 470 0.75 -23.60 -0.84
N CYS A 471 0.32 -23.95 -2.05
CA CYS A 471 -0.84 -23.34 -2.69
C CYS A 471 -2.11 -24.16 -2.40
N PRO A 472 -3.24 -23.52 -2.05
CA PRO A 472 -4.48 -24.20 -1.77
C PRO A 472 -5.00 -25.07 -2.93
N ASP A 473 -5.70 -26.16 -2.61
CA ASP A 473 -6.44 -26.96 -3.60
C ASP A 473 -7.76 -26.27 -3.96
N LEU A 474 -7.86 -25.79 -5.21
CA LEU A 474 -9.02 -25.04 -5.73
C LEU A 474 -10.35 -25.83 -5.66
N LEU A 475 -10.32 -27.16 -5.72
CA LEU A 475 -11.53 -27.98 -5.67
C LEU A 475 -12.05 -28.15 -4.23
N THR A 476 -11.15 -28.20 -3.25
CA THR A 476 -11.53 -28.28 -1.84
C THR A 476 -12.21 -27.01 -1.33
N ILE A 477 -11.85 -25.86 -1.91
CA ILE A 477 -12.44 -24.55 -1.59
C ILE A 477 -13.91 -24.49 -2.03
N THR A 478 -14.24 -25.02 -3.20
CA THR A 478 -15.62 -24.97 -3.76
C THR A 478 -16.56 -26.03 -3.17
N GLY A 479 -16.04 -27.18 -2.73
CA GLY A 479 -16.84 -28.26 -2.14
C GLY A 479 -17.54 -27.90 -0.81
N ALA A 480 -17.14 -26.80 -0.17
CA ALA A 480 -17.69 -26.34 1.11
C ALA A 480 -18.61 -25.12 1.02
N SER A 481 -18.61 -24.41 -0.12
CA SER A 481 -19.48 -23.25 -0.36
C SER A 481 -20.63 -23.64 -1.29
N GLY A 482 -21.71 -24.17 -0.71
CA GLY A 482 -23.02 -24.18 -1.34
C GLY A 482 -23.55 -22.75 -1.47
N GLY A 483 -23.01 -21.99 -2.43
CA GLY A 483 -23.32 -20.59 -2.66
C GLY A 483 -22.13 -19.92 -3.32
N ALA A 484 -22.34 -19.39 -4.53
CA ALA A 484 -21.31 -18.76 -5.36
C ALA A 484 -20.59 -17.61 -4.62
N THR A 485 -19.47 -17.93 -3.96
CA THR A 485 -18.44 -16.96 -3.61
C THR A 485 -17.72 -16.59 -4.90
N LYS A 486 -17.83 -15.32 -5.29
CA LYS A 486 -17.11 -14.78 -6.44
C LYS A 486 -15.63 -14.66 -6.07
N SER A 487 -14.83 -15.71 -6.28
CA SER A 487 -13.36 -15.59 -6.22
C SER A 487 -12.91 -14.53 -7.24
N ALA A 488 -12.10 -13.56 -6.84
CA ALA A 488 -11.75 -12.40 -7.66
C ALA A 488 -10.91 -12.75 -8.92
N ALA A 489 -10.40 -13.98 -9.03
CA ALA A 489 -9.89 -14.54 -10.28
C ALA A 489 -10.91 -14.43 -11.45
N VAL A 490 -12.20 -14.32 -11.13
CA VAL A 490 -13.34 -14.18 -12.06
C VAL A 490 -13.36 -12.82 -12.80
N SER A 491 -12.69 -11.77 -12.30
CA SER A 491 -12.87 -10.40 -12.83
C SER A 491 -11.80 -9.91 -13.81
N ALA A 492 -10.70 -10.64 -14.00
CA ALA A 492 -9.60 -10.18 -14.85
C ALA A 492 -9.88 -10.29 -16.37
N TYR A 493 -11.01 -10.85 -16.79
CA TYR A 493 -11.32 -11.09 -18.21
C TYR A 493 -12.80 -10.87 -18.58
N ALA A 494 -13.42 -9.78 -18.13
CA ALA A 494 -14.58 -9.25 -18.85
C ALA A 494 -14.09 -8.43 -20.06
N ARG A 495 -13.63 -9.09 -21.13
CA ARG A 495 -13.62 -8.43 -22.45
C ARG A 495 -15.06 -8.05 -22.76
N PRO A 496 -15.39 -6.79 -23.09
CA PRO A 496 -16.73 -6.49 -23.55
C PRO A 496 -16.93 -7.29 -24.83
N SER A 497 -17.80 -8.30 -24.77
CA SER A 497 -18.20 -9.00 -25.98
C SER A 497 -18.79 -7.95 -26.93
N LEU A 498 -18.36 -7.98 -28.19
CA LEU A 498 -18.84 -7.08 -29.25
C LEU A 498 -20.37 -7.20 -29.51
N ALA A 499 -21.07 -8.04 -28.76
CA ALA A 499 -22.51 -8.24 -28.81
C ALA A 499 -23.31 -7.30 -27.88
N MET A 500 -22.67 -6.44 -27.07
CA MET A 500 -23.34 -5.48 -26.19
C MET A 500 -23.25 -4.01 -26.68
N LEU A 501 -23.00 -3.79 -27.98
CA LEU A 501 -22.98 -2.44 -28.58
C LEU A 501 -24.11 -2.18 -29.61
N VAL A 502 -25.07 -3.10 -29.77
CA VAL A 502 -26.18 -2.94 -30.74
C VAL A 502 -27.56 -2.88 -30.08
N ALA A 503 -27.69 -3.11 -28.77
CA ALA A 503 -28.99 -3.08 -28.09
C ALA A 503 -29.37 -1.72 -27.45
N LEU A 504 -28.52 -0.70 -27.54
CA LEU A 504 -28.79 0.65 -26.99
C LEU A 504 -29.02 1.74 -28.07
N ILE A 505 -29.16 1.37 -29.34
CA ILE A 505 -29.46 2.32 -30.45
C ILE A 505 -30.87 2.11 -31.06
N VAL A 506 -31.73 1.25 -30.48
CA VAL A 506 -33.10 1.02 -31.02
C VAL A 506 -34.23 1.49 -30.09
N ILE A 507 -33.94 2.02 -28.89
CA ILE A 507 -34.97 2.58 -27.98
C ILE A 507 -34.73 4.08 -27.73
N ALA A 508 -34.38 4.82 -28.78
CA ALA A 508 -34.34 6.29 -28.75
C ALA A 508 -34.86 6.95 -30.05
N ILE A 509 -35.44 6.20 -30.98
CA ILE A 509 -36.08 6.74 -32.20
C ILE A 509 -37.40 6.02 -32.49
N THR A 510 -38.33 5.96 -31.54
CA THR A 510 -39.75 5.65 -31.81
C THR A 510 -40.70 6.34 -30.83
N ASN A 511 -40.42 7.59 -30.44
CA ASN A 511 -41.39 8.46 -29.74
C ASN A 511 -41.30 9.92 -30.21
N SER A 512 -41.23 10.09 -31.53
CA SER A 512 -41.55 11.33 -32.21
C SER A 512 -42.09 10.99 -33.58
N LEU A 513 -43.40 10.69 -33.63
CA LEU A 513 -44.34 10.82 -34.75
C LEU A 513 -45.61 9.99 -34.45
N ALA A 514 -46.49 10.54 -33.60
CA ALA A 514 -47.95 10.45 -33.62
C ALA A 514 -48.50 11.21 -32.41
#